data_AF-A0A2D5AJF9-F1
#
_entry.id   AF-A0A2D5AJF9-F1
#
_cell.length_a   1.000
_cell.length_b   1.000
_cell.length_c   1.000
_cell.angle_alpha   90.00
_cell.angle_beta   90.00
_cell.angle_gamma   90.00
#
_symmetry.space_group_name_H-M   'P 1'
#
loop_
_entity.id
_entity.type
_entity.pdbx_description
1 polymer ?
#
loop_
_entity_poly.entity_id
_entity_poly.type
_entity_poly.pdbx_seq_one_letter_code
_entity_poly.pdbx_strand_id
1 'polypeptide(L)'
;MNLNIKNHSRRKFIGSAGAAALSFSVAGRSSVLGANETVRLAIIGCGGRSGGLTERFSAAKNTAITVLCDPDTAQMEALVARSAKKDIDISKADHEQDYRKVLERDDVDAVVICSPNYWHSLQSIDAMAAGKDVYVEKPVSHSLWEGQQLVAAEKKYGQIIGGGFQNRSDPGPQDGIQFVQEGNLGKILSVHAVCMRNRTTIDKVSAPLKPPTTLDYDLWLGPCQDEPMHRPRFHYDWHWIWNTGNGDVGNQAPHEIDMACWVLGDPALPAEVNSFGERFGWDDAGETPNMLATWYSQAGVPCIIEVNDMKLTPERNVSPVRDGIRVGIVVKCEGGELRGGRGGMYVVGEDGKTKTHKFPGDGGKTHQENFLAAVRSRSAEGLQSKLVDAEKSSAVAHLANISYMSGASSNSKAIDEAIGDNEMLRTIRMEQSNQLSDWGIESPEYKLGRSIEVNPVSGRVLTKGADPRLIKRDYREPFAVPQLA
;
A
#
# COMPACT_ATOMS: atom_id res chain seq x y z
N MET A 1 27.89 -52.69 -21.79
CA MET A 1 27.61 -52.36 -20.37
C MET A 1 26.90 -51.02 -20.36
N ASN A 2 25.58 -51.06 -20.23
CA ASN A 2 24.71 -49.89 -20.18
C ASN A 2 24.52 -49.49 -18.72
N LEU A 3 24.79 -48.23 -18.38
CA LEU A 3 24.23 -47.60 -17.19
C LEU A 3 23.49 -46.32 -17.60
N ASN A 4 22.17 -46.49 -17.56
CA ASN A 4 21.12 -45.52 -17.84
C ASN A 4 21.08 -44.48 -16.70
N ILE A 5 21.30 -43.21 -16.99
CA ILE A 5 21.02 -42.12 -16.06
C ILE A 5 19.55 -41.71 -16.27
N LYS A 6 18.71 -41.99 -15.29
CA LYS A 6 17.27 -41.67 -15.32
C LYS A 6 17.06 -40.16 -15.16
N ASN A 7 16.48 -39.54 -16.18
CA ASN A 7 15.79 -38.25 -16.08
C ASN A 7 14.52 -38.42 -15.24
N HIS A 8 14.45 -37.74 -14.08
CA HIS A 8 13.20 -37.61 -13.34
C HIS A 8 12.35 -36.49 -13.93
N SER A 9 11.42 -36.89 -14.81
CA SER A 9 10.29 -36.08 -15.26
C SER A 9 9.41 -35.70 -14.04
N ARG A 10 9.43 -34.42 -13.67
CA ARG A 10 8.49 -33.80 -12.72
C ARG A 10 7.15 -33.49 -13.41
N ARG A 11 6.46 -34.53 -13.88
CA ARG A 11 5.08 -34.42 -14.37
C ARG A 11 4.33 -35.70 -14.04
N LYS A 12 3.62 -35.66 -12.91
CA LYS A 12 2.34 -36.34 -12.63
C LYS A 12 2.02 -36.19 -11.14
N PHE A 13 1.38 -35.07 -10.80
CA PHE A 13 0.42 -35.04 -9.70
C PHE A 13 -0.81 -34.27 -10.19
N ILE A 14 -1.51 -34.87 -11.14
CA ILE A 14 -2.92 -34.59 -11.39
C ILE A 14 -3.65 -35.76 -10.76
N GLY A 15 -4.29 -35.49 -9.63
CA GLY A 15 -5.05 -36.46 -8.86
C GLY A 15 -5.60 -35.79 -7.62
N SER A 16 -6.84 -35.33 -7.71
CA SER A 16 -7.73 -34.96 -6.59
C SER A 16 -7.31 -33.79 -5.69
N ALA A 17 -7.29 -32.57 -6.23
CA ALA A 17 -7.69 -31.39 -5.45
C ALA A 17 -9.00 -30.90 -6.05
N GLY A 18 -10.13 -31.36 -5.49
CA GLY A 18 -11.44 -30.83 -5.85
C GLY A 18 -11.49 -29.35 -5.51
N ALA A 19 -12.06 -28.54 -6.40
CA ALA A 19 -12.42 -27.16 -6.10
C ALA A 19 -13.36 -27.16 -4.89
N ALA A 20 -12.85 -26.80 -3.72
CA ALA A 20 -13.68 -26.46 -2.58
C ALA A 20 -14.32 -25.11 -2.89
N ALA A 21 -15.48 -25.12 -3.55
CA ALA A 21 -16.36 -23.97 -3.54
C ALA A 21 -16.82 -23.78 -2.09
N LEU A 22 -16.12 -22.92 -1.35
CA LEU A 22 -16.53 -22.50 0.00
C LEU A 22 -17.90 -21.84 -0.12
N SER A 23 -18.94 -22.63 0.11
CA SER A 23 -20.33 -22.16 0.16
C SER A 23 -20.56 -21.57 1.54
N PHE A 24 -20.07 -20.36 1.78
CA PHE A 24 -20.40 -19.63 3.01
C PHE A 24 -21.86 -19.19 2.94
N SER A 25 -22.69 -19.71 3.85
CA SER A 25 -23.97 -19.08 4.17
C SER A 25 -23.68 -17.68 4.70
N VAL A 26 -24.20 -16.64 4.04
CA VAL A 26 -24.04 -15.23 4.46
C VAL A 26 -24.74 -15.05 5.81
N ALA A 27 -24.02 -15.32 6.89
CA ALA A 27 -24.44 -15.00 8.24
C ALA A 27 -24.02 -13.56 8.51
N GLY A 28 -24.87 -12.60 8.12
CA GLY A 28 -24.71 -11.22 8.54
C GLY A 28 -24.85 -11.12 10.06
N ARG A 29 -23.82 -10.66 10.76
CA ARG A 29 -23.94 -10.34 12.19
C ARG A 29 -24.74 -9.05 12.35
N SER A 30 -26.04 -9.18 12.56
CA SER A 30 -26.95 -8.05 12.72
C SER A 30 -27.05 -7.52 14.15
N SER A 31 -26.35 -8.12 15.13
CA SER A 31 -26.40 -7.70 16.52
C SER A 31 -25.38 -6.59 16.81
N VAL A 32 -25.87 -5.45 17.30
CA VAL A 32 -25.03 -4.41 17.92
C VAL A 32 -24.34 -5.03 19.14
N LEU A 33 -23.02 -4.96 19.18
CA LEU A 33 -22.28 -5.45 20.35
C LEU A 33 -22.40 -4.43 21.47
N GLY A 34 -22.68 -4.90 22.68
CA GLY A 34 -22.69 -4.03 23.86
C GLY A 34 -21.31 -3.38 24.04
N ALA A 35 -21.24 -2.16 24.59
CA ALA A 35 -19.96 -1.47 24.80
C ALA A 35 -18.96 -2.27 25.66
N ASN A 36 -19.46 -3.22 26.46
CA ASN A 36 -18.69 -4.11 27.33
C ASN A 36 -18.32 -5.46 26.70
N GLU A 37 -18.85 -5.77 25.51
CA GLU A 37 -18.54 -7.02 24.81
C GLU A 37 -17.15 -6.93 24.16
N THR A 38 -16.38 -8.02 24.32
CA THR A 38 -15.01 -8.09 23.81
C THR A 38 -15.02 -8.45 22.33
N VAL A 39 -14.38 -7.62 21.50
CA VAL A 39 -14.14 -7.93 20.08
C VAL A 39 -12.92 -8.84 19.98
N ARG A 40 -13.10 -10.05 19.45
CA ARG A 40 -12.05 -11.06 19.28
C ARG A 40 -11.45 -10.95 17.88
N LEU A 41 -10.16 -10.68 17.84
CA LEU A 41 -9.41 -10.42 16.62
C LEU A 41 -8.50 -11.58 16.27
N ALA A 42 -8.32 -11.80 14.97
CA ALA A 42 -7.20 -12.54 14.42
C ALA A 42 -6.22 -11.60 13.70
N ILE A 43 -4.92 -11.76 13.92
CA ILE A 43 -3.87 -11.07 13.15
C ILE A 43 -3.45 -11.97 11.99
N ILE A 44 -3.67 -11.53 10.75
CA ILE A 44 -3.24 -12.24 9.53
C ILE A 44 -2.02 -11.51 8.94
N GLY A 45 -0.89 -12.19 8.91
CA GLY A 45 0.44 -11.63 8.67
C GLY A 45 1.10 -11.18 9.98
N CYS A 46 2.18 -11.84 10.39
CA CYS A 46 2.90 -11.60 11.65
C CYS A 46 4.28 -10.93 11.43
N GLY A 47 4.41 -10.21 10.30
CA GLY A 47 5.58 -9.46 9.88
C GLY A 47 5.93 -8.24 10.75
N GLY A 48 6.76 -7.33 10.20
CA GLY A 48 7.18 -6.13 10.93
C GLY A 48 6.01 -5.20 11.29
N ARG A 49 5.03 -5.04 10.38
CA ARG A 49 3.91 -4.12 10.56
C ARG A 49 2.95 -4.57 11.68
N SER A 50 2.74 -5.88 11.82
CA SER A 50 1.84 -6.45 12.81
C SER A 50 2.19 -6.01 14.23
N GLY A 51 3.48 -5.86 14.59
CA GLY A 51 3.88 -5.46 15.94
C GLY A 51 3.28 -4.12 16.38
N GLY A 52 3.17 -3.15 15.47
CA GLY A 52 2.51 -1.87 15.78
C GLY A 52 1.00 -1.98 15.83
N LEU A 53 0.39 -2.86 15.02
CA LEU A 53 -1.06 -3.10 15.04
C LEU A 53 -1.48 -3.87 16.30
N THR A 54 -0.76 -4.93 16.66
CA THR A 54 -0.96 -5.68 17.91
C THR A 54 -0.89 -4.74 19.11
N GLU A 55 0.12 -3.86 19.18
CA GLU A 55 0.20 -2.86 20.24
C GLU A 55 -1.06 -1.98 20.33
N ARG A 56 -1.53 -1.45 19.20
CA ARG A 56 -2.69 -0.56 19.17
C ARG A 56 -4.01 -1.28 19.46
N PHE A 57 -4.21 -2.47 18.92
CA PHE A 57 -5.40 -3.26 19.15
C PHE A 57 -5.47 -3.83 20.57
N SER A 58 -4.34 -4.27 21.14
CA SER A 58 -4.28 -4.72 22.55
C SER A 58 -4.49 -3.59 23.55
N ALA A 59 -4.13 -2.34 23.20
CA ALA A 59 -4.40 -1.18 24.04
C ALA A 59 -5.88 -0.75 24.03
N ALA A 60 -6.64 -1.14 23.01
CA ALA A 60 -8.05 -0.77 22.90
C ALA A 60 -8.92 -1.57 23.88
N LYS A 61 -9.82 -0.87 24.59
CA LYS A 61 -10.75 -1.49 25.56
C LYS A 61 -11.57 -2.61 24.91
N ASN A 62 -11.86 -3.66 25.68
CA ASN A 62 -12.72 -4.78 25.29
C ASN A 62 -12.33 -5.34 23.91
N THR A 63 -11.05 -5.65 23.77
CA THR A 63 -10.45 -6.22 22.55
C THR A 63 -9.51 -7.34 22.96
N ALA A 64 -9.56 -8.47 22.28
CA ALA A 64 -8.68 -9.60 22.53
C ALA A 64 -8.12 -10.13 21.20
N ILE A 65 -6.81 -10.32 21.13
CA ILE A 65 -6.17 -11.03 20.02
C ILE A 65 -6.19 -12.51 20.38
N THR A 66 -6.95 -13.29 19.62
CA THR A 66 -7.25 -14.70 19.92
C THR A 66 -6.55 -15.67 18.98
N VAL A 67 -6.16 -15.19 17.79
CA VAL A 67 -5.46 -16.00 16.78
C VAL A 67 -4.36 -15.17 16.12
N LEU A 68 -3.19 -15.77 15.96
CA LEU A 68 -2.12 -15.30 15.08
C LEU A 68 -2.09 -16.21 13.85
N CYS A 69 -1.96 -15.59 12.67
CA CYS A 69 -1.91 -16.32 11.42
C CYS A 69 -0.79 -15.83 10.53
N ASP A 70 0.12 -16.75 10.16
CA ASP A 70 1.20 -16.49 9.21
C ASP A 70 1.66 -17.84 8.61
N PRO A 71 1.91 -17.92 7.28
CA PRO A 71 2.45 -19.13 6.70
C PRO A 71 3.85 -19.47 7.22
N ASP A 72 4.59 -18.51 7.80
CA ASP A 72 5.85 -18.72 8.51
C ASP A 72 5.62 -18.80 10.03
N THR A 73 5.78 -19.98 10.62
CA THR A 73 5.59 -20.15 12.07
C THR A 73 6.55 -19.31 12.89
N ALA A 74 7.76 -19.04 12.37
CA ALA A 74 8.74 -18.20 13.04
C ALA A 74 8.28 -16.75 13.17
N GLN A 75 7.42 -16.26 12.26
CA GLN A 75 6.88 -14.91 12.33
C GLN A 75 5.85 -14.75 13.46
N MET A 76 5.02 -15.77 13.71
CA MET A 76 4.08 -15.80 14.86
C MET A 76 4.84 -15.81 16.18
N GLU A 77 5.82 -16.70 16.34
CA GLU A 77 6.68 -16.76 17.53
C GLU A 77 7.42 -15.45 17.78
N ALA A 78 7.97 -14.85 16.71
CA ALA A 78 8.66 -13.57 16.81
C ALA A 78 7.71 -12.43 17.19
N LEU A 79 6.45 -12.45 16.74
CA LEU A 79 5.46 -11.46 17.16
C LEU A 79 5.13 -11.59 18.64
N VAL A 80 4.88 -12.80 19.15
CA VAL A 80 4.68 -13.05 20.59
C VAL A 80 5.85 -12.51 21.40
N ALA A 81 7.08 -12.84 20.99
CA ALA A 81 8.28 -12.38 21.68
C ALA A 81 8.47 -10.84 21.65
N ARG A 82 8.13 -10.18 20.53
CA ARG A 82 8.21 -8.71 20.42
C ARG A 82 7.13 -8.01 21.24
N SER A 83 5.93 -8.60 21.34
CA SER A 83 4.81 -8.08 22.13
C SER A 83 5.09 -8.20 23.62
N ALA A 84 5.65 -9.32 24.09
CA ALA A 84 6.04 -9.51 25.48
C ALA A 84 7.05 -8.45 25.96
N LYS A 85 7.96 -7.98 25.09
CA LYS A 85 8.90 -6.89 25.40
C LYS A 85 8.24 -5.53 25.62
N LYS A 86 6.95 -5.41 25.31
CA LYS A 86 6.12 -4.21 25.51
C LYS A 86 4.98 -4.47 26.52
N ASP A 87 5.11 -5.52 27.34
CA ASP A 87 4.10 -5.93 28.31
C ASP A 87 2.72 -6.25 27.71
N ILE A 88 2.71 -6.71 26.45
CA ILE A 88 1.50 -7.16 25.76
C ILE A 88 1.51 -8.69 25.71
N ASP A 89 0.61 -9.32 26.48
CA ASP A 89 0.44 -10.77 26.49
C ASP A 89 -0.53 -11.23 25.40
N ILE A 90 0.04 -11.84 24.35
CA ILE A 90 -0.68 -12.55 23.31
C ILE A 90 -0.24 -14.02 23.24
N SER A 91 0.42 -14.52 24.29
CA SER A 91 0.98 -15.88 24.32
C SER A 91 -0.07 -16.99 24.28
N LYS A 92 -1.32 -16.65 24.57
CA LYS A 92 -2.49 -17.56 24.53
C LYS A 92 -3.25 -17.53 23.20
N ALA A 93 -2.84 -16.69 22.25
CA ALA A 93 -3.44 -16.69 20.93
C ALA A 93 -3.10 -18.00 20.21
N ASP A 94 -4.10 -18.64 19.61
CA ASP A 94 -3.87 -19.83 18.79
C ASP A 94 -3.04 -19.47 17.55
N HIS A 95 -2.25 -20.40 17.03
CA HIS A 95 -1.44 -20.20 15.84
C HIS A 95 -2.02 -20.99 14.66
N GLU A 96 -2.22 -20.33 13.52
CA GLU A 96 -2.73 -20.96 12.29
C GLU A 96 -1.90 -20.52 11.08
N GLN A 97 -1.41 -21.46 10.25
CA GLN A 97 -0.66 -21.05 9.04
C GLN A 97 -1.55 -20.61 7.88
N ASP A 98 -2.77 -21.15 7.81
CA ASP A 98 -3.72 -20.90 6.72
C ASP A 98 -4.89 -20.06 7.22
N TYR A 99 -5.02 -18.84 6.68
CA TYR A 99 -6.07 -17.91 7.09
C TYR A 99 -7.47 -18.47 6.88
N ARG A 100 -7.68 -19.40 5.94
CA ARG A 100 -8.99 -20.00 5.67
C ARG A 100 -9.53 -20.74 6.90
N LYS A 101 -8.66 -21.40 7.67
CA LYS A 101 -9.03 -22.03 8.94
C LYS A 101 -9.43 -21.01 10.00
N VAL A 102 -8.82 -19.83 10.00
CA VAL A 102 -9.20 -18.72 10.88
C VAL A 102 -10.61 -18.23 10.56
N LEU A 103 -10.96 -18.19 9.27
CA LEU A 103 -12.30 -17.75 8.83
C LEU A 103 -13.42 -18.70 9.25
N GLU A 104 -13.11 -20.00 9.41
CA GLU A 104 -14.04 -21.03 9.89
C GLU A 104 -14.35 -20.93 11.40
N ARG A 105 -13.61 -20.10 12.14
CA ARG A 105 -13.75 -20.02 13.60
C ARG A 105 -14.90 -19.11 14.04
N ASP A 106 -15.84 -19.65 14.80
CA ASP A 106 -16.92 -18.86 15.42
C ASP A 106 -16.44 -17.93 16.53
N ASP A 107 -15.22 -18.14 17.02
CA ASP A 107 -14.60 -17.34 18.06
C ASP A 107 -13.74 -16.16 17.57
N VAL A 108 -13.75 -15.90 16.26
CA VAL A 108 -13.15 -14.70 15.64
C VAL A 108 -14.24 -13.79 15.10
N ASP A 109 -14.21 -12.52 15.52
CA ASP A 109 -15.21 -11.51 15.17
C ASP A 109 -14.74 -10.62 14.00
N ALA A 110 -13.45 -10.27 13.99
CA ALA A 110 -12.84 -9.46 12.95
C ALA A 110 -11.40 -9.92 12.68
N VAL A 111 -10.90 -9.63 11.49
CA VAL A 111 -9.52 -9.92 11.09
C VAL A 111 -8.75 -8.63 10.86
N VAL A 112 -7.47 -8.64 11.23
CA VAL A 112 -6.51 -7.58 10.98
C VAL A 112 -5.49 -8.10 9.96
N ILE A 113 -5.66 -7.70 8.71
CA ILE A 113 -4.85 -8.12 7.57
C ILE A 113 -3.67 -7.15 7.43
N CYS A 114 -2.47 -7.69 7.66
CA CYS A 114 -1.19 -7.02 7.45
C CYS A 114 -0.14 -7.96 6.85
N SER A 115 -0.63 -8.90 6.03
CA SER A 115 0.15 -9.70 5.10
C SER A 115 0.84 -8.82 4.04
N PRO A 116 1.64 -9.38 3.13
CA PRO A 116 2.02 -8.68 1.92
C PRO A 116 0.81 -8.22 1.10
N ASN A 117 0.95 -7.12 0.35
CA ASN A 117 -0.18 -6.44 -0.29
C ASN A 117 -0.90 -7.25 -1.37
N TYR A 118 -0.20 -8.20 -2.02
CA TYR A 118 -0.78 -9.13 -2.98
C TYR A 118 -1.80 -10.11 -2.40
N TRP A 119 -1.91 -10.19 -1.07
CA TRP A 119 -2.91 -10.97 -0.37
C TRP A 119 -4.13 -10.17 0.07
N HIS A 120 -4.02 -8.83 0.14
CA HIS A 120 -4.99 -7.99 0.83
C HIS A 120 -6.41 -8.16 0.30
N SER A 121 -6.60 -8.10 -1.02
CA SER A 121 -7.94 -8.20 -1.59
C SER A 121 -8.54 -9.60 -1.43
N LEU A 122 -7.78 -10.67 -1.70
CA LEU A 122 -8.28 -12.04 -1.53
C LEU A 122 -8.68 -12.32 -0.07
N GLN A 123 -7.79 -12.05 0.88
CA GLN A 123 -8.06 -12.27 2.30
C GLN A 123 -9.22 -11.43 2.82
N SER A 124 -9.33 -10.17 2.38
CA SER A 124 -10.42 -9.29 2.79
C SER A 124 -11.76 -9.77 2.23
N ILE A 125 -11.81 -10.16 0.96
CA ILE A 125 -13.03 -10.66 0.32
C ILE A 125 -13.49 -11.95 0.97
N ASP A 126 -12.58 -12.90 1.20
CA ASP A 126 -12.89 -14.17 1.85
C ASP A 126 -13.34 -13.96 3.29
N ALA A 127 -12.70 -13.05 4.04
CA ALA A 127 -13.10 -12.71 5.40
C ALA A 127 -14.50 -12.11 5.46
N MET A 128 -14.83 -11.16 4.58
CA MET A 128 -16.17 -10.59 4.51
C MET A 128 -17.22 -11.63 4.09
N ALA A 129 -16.88 -12.53 3.17
CA ALA A 129 -17.75 -13.63 2.76
C ALA A 129 -18.02 -14.62 3.91
N ALA A 130 -17.04 -14.83 4.79
CA ALA A 130 -17.15 -15.62 6.01
C ALA A 130 -17.79 -14.85 7.19
N GLY A 131 -18.29 -13.63 6.97
CA GLY A 131 -18.99 -12.85 7.99
C GLY A 131 -18.08 -12.16 9.01
N LYS A 132 -16.80 -11.97 8.70
CA LYS A 132 -15.83 -11.27 9.56
C LYS A 132 -15.70 -9.81 9.16
N ASP A 133 -15.63 -8.92 10.14
CA ASP A 133 -15.21 -7.54 9.87
C ASP A 133 -13.70 -7.49 9.54
N VAL A 134 -13.27 -6.48 8.81
CA VAL A 134 -11.92 -6.42 8.22
C VAL A 134 -11.22 -5.10 8.51
N TYR A 135 -10.06 -5.16 9.16
CA TYR A 135 -9.07 -4.09 9.06
C TYR A 135 -7.99 -4.53 8.08
N VAL A 136 -7.73 -3.78 7.02
CA VAL A 136 -6.74 -4.13 6.00
C VAL A 136 -5.71 -3.01 5.84
N GLU A 137 -4.43 -3.35 5.97
CA GLU A 137 -3.33 -2.39 5.79
C GLU A 137 -3.28 -1.83 4.37
N LYS A 138 -2.72 -0.62 4.25
CA LYS A 138 -2.49 0.00 2.93
C LYS A 138 -1.30 -0.66 2.21
N PRO A 139 -1.30 -0.68 0.88
CA PRO A 139 -2.42 -0.35 0.00
C PRO A 139 -3.49 -1.45 0.10
N VAL A 140 -4.77 -1.15 -0.01
CA VAL A 140 -5.84 -2.15 0.26
C VAL A 140 -5.99 -3.22 -0.84
N SER A 141 -5.31 -3.02 -1.97
CA SER A 141 -5.27 -3.92 -3.11
C SER A 141 -3.88 -3.90 -3.75
N HIS A 142 -3.59 -4.91 -4.59
CA HIS A 142 -2.36 -4.96 -5.37
C HIS A 142 -2.55 -4.49 -6.82
N SER A 143 -3.77 -4.52 -7.35
CA SER A 143 -4.08 -4.03 -8.70
C SER A 143 -5.43 -3.30 -8.77
N LEU A 144 -5.64 -2.56 -9.86
CA LEU A 144 -6.90 -1.84 -10.12
C LEU A 144 -8.10 -2.78 -10.12
N TRP A 145 -7.97 -3.93 -10.77
CA TRP A 145 -9.07 -4.88 -10.87
C TRP A 145 -9.44 -5.47 -9.50
N GLU A 146 -8.45 -5.79 -8.68
CA GLU A 146 -8.66 -6.31 -7.32
C GLU A 146 -9.37 -5.30 -6.41
N GLY A 147 -8.99 -4.02 -6.48
CA GLY A 147 -9.64 -2.95 -5.73
C GLY A 147 -11.14 -2.83 -6.05
N GLN A 148 -11.50 -2.94 -7.33
CA GLN A 148 -12.91 -2.98 -7.75
C GLN A 148 -13.67 -4.18 -7.16
N GLN A 149 -13.04 -5.37 -7.11
CA GLN A 149 -13.67 -6.55 -6.51
C GLN A 149 -13.85 -6.38 -5.00
N LEU A 150 -12.88 -5.74 -4.34
CA LEU A 150 -12.91 -5.47 -2.91
C LEU A 150 -14.04 -4.50 -2.52
N VAL A 151 -14.22 -3.41 -3.27
CA VAL A 151 -15.35 -2.47 -3.07
C VAL A 151 -16.69 -3.15 -3.37
N ALA A 152 -16.76 -4.00 -4.40
CA ALA A 152 -17.96 -4.78 -4.68
C ALA A 152 -18.28 -5.77 -3.54
N ALA A 153 -17.25 -6.37 -2.92
CA ALA A 153 -17.41 -7.27 -1.78
C ALA A 153 -17.96 -6.57 -0.54
N GLU A 154 -17.46 -5.36 -0.21
CA GLU A 154 -18.01 -4.54 0.87
C GLU A 154 -19.52 -4.34 0.69
N LYS A 155 -19.94 -3.92 -0.51
CA LYS A 155 -21.36 -3.72 -0.84
C LYS A 155 -22.16 -5.03 -0.78
N LYS A 156 -21.58 -6.14 -1.23
CA LYS A 156 -22.26 -7.45 -1.32
C LYS A 156 -22.48 -8.08 0.05
N TYR A 157 -21.47 -8.05 0.91
CA TYR A 157 -21.49 -8.78 2.18
C TYR A 157 -21.86 -7.90 3.38
N GLY A 158 -21.65 -6.58 3.28
CA GLY A 158 -22.10 -5.60 4.29
C GLY A 158 -21.32 -5.61 5.61
N GLN A 159 -20.12 -6.19 5.64
CA GLN A 159 -19.27 -6.16 6.84
C GLN A 159 -18.54 -4.82 6.99
N ILE A 160 -18.13 -4.52 8.22
CA ILE A 160 -17.34 -3.32 8.49
C ILE A 160 -15.93 -3.55 7.96
N ILE A 161 -15.47 -2.70 7.05
CA ILE A 161 -14.11 -2.72 6.52
C ILE A 161 -13.45 -1.35 6.63
N GLY A 162 -12.27 -1.32 7.25
CA GLY A 162 -11.45 -0.12 7.40
C GLY A 162 -10.09 -0.27 6.73
N GLY A 163 -9.66 0.75 5.98
CA GLY A 163 -8.34 0.80 5.37
C GLY A 163 -7.28 1.35 6.33
N GLY A 164 -6.05 0.84 6.23
CA GLY A 164 -4.92 1.24 7.06
C GLY A 164 -4.32 2.61 6.70
N PHE A 165 -5.16 3.63 6.49
CA PHE A 165 -4.75 5.01 6.21
C PHE A 165 -4.92 5.87 7.47
N GLN A 166 -4.07 5.65 8.47
CA GLN A 166 -4.17 6.30 9.78
C GLN A 166 -4.01 7.82 9.77
N ASN A 167 -3.52 8.41 8.68
CA ASN A 167 -3.41 9.87 8.53
C ASN A 167 -4.79 10.54 8.63
N ARG A 168 -5.87 9.85 8.22
CA ARG A 168 -7.25 10.34 8.35
C ARG A 168 -7.76 10.39 9.78
N SER A 169 -7.09 9.73 10.72
CA SER A 169 -7.43 9.74 12.15
C SER A 169 -6.49 10.63 12.96
N ASP A 170 -5.59 11.37 12.31
CA ASP A 170 -4.64 12.27 12.95
C ASP A 170 -5.20 13.69 12.98
N PRO A 171 -5.36 14.33 14.15
CA PRO A 171 -5.92 15.68 14.26
C PRO A 171 -5.17 16.74 13.44
N GLY A 172 -3.85 16.60 13.30
CA GLY A 172 -3.04 17.56 12.54
C GLY A 172 -3.45 17.64 11.07
N PRO A 173 -3.45 16.52 10.34
CA PRO A 173 -4.07 16.41 9.02
C PRO A 173 -5.55 16.81 8.97
N GLN A 174 -6.38 16.38 9.93
CA GLN A 174 -7.81 16.74 9.96
C GLN A 174 -8.01 18.26 9.97
N ASP A 175 -7.39 18.95 10.92
CA ASP A 175 -7.52 20.39 11.09
C ASP A 175 -6.86 21.15 9.92
N GLY A 176 -5.67 20.72 9.48
CA GLY A 176 -4.91 21.40 8.44
C GLY A 176 -5.58 21.30 7.06
N ILE A 177 -6.10 20.12 6.71
CA ILE A 177 -6.84 19.92 5.46
C ILE A 177 -8.17 20.65 5.51
N GLN A 178 -8.90 20.58 6.63
CA GLN A 178 -10.14 21.34 6.81
C GLN A 178 -9.89 22.85 6.64
N PHE A 179 -8.82 23.40 7.23
CA PHE A 179 -8.44 24.80 7.09
C PHE A 179 -8.27 25.21 5.61
N VAL A 180 -7.67 24.37 4.78
CA VAL A 180 -7.55 24.63 3.33
C VAL A 180 -8.89 24.52 2.62
N GLN A 181 -9.70 23.50 2.94
CA GLN A 181 -11.01 23.27 2.32
C GLN A 181 -12.03 24.36 2.64
N GLU A 182 -11.91 25.01 3.81
CA GLU A 182 -12.68 26.19 4.19
C GLU A 182 -12.26 27.47 3.43
N GLY A 183 -11.21 27.40 2.60
CA GLY A 183 -10.78 28.49 1.74
C GLY A 183 -9.82 29.49 2.41
N ASN A 184 -9.29 29.19 3.60
CA ASN A 184 -8.43 30.11 4.34
C ASN A 184 -7.10 30.45 3.64
N LEU A 185 -6.69 29.67 2.62
CA LEU A 185 -5.53 29.95 1.76
C LEU A 185 -5.90 30.30 0.31
N GLY A 186 -7.17 30.53 0.01
CA GLY A 186 -7.64 30.73 -1.37
C GLY A 186 -7.65 29.44 -2.18
N LYS A 187 -7.65 29.57 -3.52
CA LYS A 187 -7.76 28.42 -4.43
C LYS A 187 -6.53 27.51 -4.34
N ILE A 188 -6.74 26.19 -4.34
CA ILE A 188 -5.68 25.20 -4.49
C ILE A 188 -5.15 25.26 -5.93
N LEU A 189 -3.84 25.47 -6.06
CA LEU A 189 -3.10 25.58 -7.34
C LEU A 189 -2.40 24.29 -7.72
N SER A 190 -1.89 23.54 -6.74
CA SER A 190 -1.30 22.20 -6.96
C SER A 190 -1.20 21.41 -5.66
N VAL A 191 -1.12 20.09 -5.78
CA VAL A 191 -0.87 19.17 -4.67
C VAL A 191 0.31 18.27 -4.99
N HIS A 192 1.24 18.16 -4.05
CA HIS A 192 2.43 17.33 -4.20
C HIS A 192 2.48 16.30 -3.07
N ALA A 193 2.30 15.03 -3.40
CA ALA A 193 2.51 13.88 -2.52
C ALA A 193 4.00 13.48 -2.53
N VAL A 194 4.67 13.67 -1.40
CA VAL A 194 6.12 13.58 -1.26
C VAL A 194 6.52 12.36 -0.46
N CYS A 195 7.29 11.45 -1.07
CA CYS A 195 7.86 10.27 -0.44
C CYS A 195 9.38 10.20 -0.67
N MET A 196 10.11 10.93 0.18
CA MET A 196 11.57 10.95 0.25
C MET A 196 12.03 10.03 1.39
N ARG A 197 12.61 8.89 1.04
CA ARG A 197 13.08 7.88 1.97
C ARG A 197 14.56 7.63 1.75
N ASN A 198 15.24 7.33 2.85
CA ASN A 198 16.61 6.83 2.78
C ASN A 198 16.51 5.30 2.85
N ARG A 199 16.30 4.67 1.69
CA ARG A 199 16.37 3.22 1.54
C ARG A 199 17.79 2.84 1.10
N THR A 200 18.07 1.56 1.23
CA THR A 200 19.29 0.94 0.70
C THR A 200 18.90 -0.07 -0.37
N THR A 201 19.89 -0.44 -1.19
CA THR A 201 19.82 -1.63 -2.05
C THR A 201 19.30 -2.84 -1.27
N ILE A 202 18.58 -3.72 -1.96
CA ILE A 202 18.19 -5.04 -1.43
C ILE A 202 19.22 -6.13 -1.70
N ASP A 203 20.33 -5.76 -2.34
CA ASP A 203 21.35 -6.65 -2.88
C ASP A 203 20.79 -7.66 -3.89
N LYS A 204 21.66 -8.47 -4.48
CA LYS A 204 21.27 -9.61 -5.32
C LYS A 204 22.19 -10.80 -5.07
N VAL A 205 21.64 -11.99 -5.27
CA VAL A 205 22.37 -13.26 -5.16
C VAL A 205 22.23 -14.08 -6.44
N SER A 206 23.28 -14.82 -6.81
CA SER A 206 23.30 -15.59 -8.05
C SER A 206 22.41 -16.85 -7.97
N ALA A 207 22.36 -17.51 -6.81
CA ALA A 207 21.51 -18.67 -6.59
C ALA A 207 20.12 -18.25 -6.12
N PRO A 208 19.03 -18.90 -6.60
CA PRO A 208 17.70 -18.66 -6.07
C PRO A 208 17.62 -18.93 -4.57
N LEU A 209 16.96 -18.02 -3.86
CA LEU A 209 16.71 -18.12 -2.44
C LEU A 209 15.83 -19.33 -2.13
N LYS A 210 16.22 -20.09 -1.11
CA LYS A 210 15.43 -21.21 -0.62
C LYS A 210 14.46 -20.73 0.45
N PRO A 211 13.17 -21.10 0.38
CA PRO A 211 12.22 -20.80 1.45
C PRO A 211 12.72 -21.32 2.81
N PRO A 212 12.53 -20.56 3.91
CA PRO A 212 12.79 -21.05 5.26
C PRO A 212 12.00 -22.33 5.54
N THR A 213 12.56 -23.22 6.37
CA THR A 213 11.91 -24.50 6.74
C THR A 213 10.65 -24.33 7.59
N THR A 214 10.48 -23.16 8.22
CA THR A 214 9.31 -22.79 9.02
C THR A 214 8.17 -22.24 8.16
N LEU A 215 8.42 -22.01 6.87
CA LEU A 215 7.51 -21.38 5.94
C LEU A 215 6.78 -22.41 5.09
N ASP A 216 5.45 -22.34 5.09
CA ASP A 216 4.65 -22.88 4.00
C ASP A 216 4.77 -21.97 2.78
N TYR A 217 5.62 -22.36 1.83
CA TYR A 217 5.93 -21.54 0.65
C TYR A 217 4.72 -21.34 -0.27
N ASP A 218 3.84 -22.34 -0.38
CA ASP A 218 2.67 -22.26 -1.25
C ASP A 218 1.68 -21.21 -0.72
N LEU A 219 1.43 -21.25 0.59
CA LEU A 219 0.61 -20.27 1.30
C LEU A 219 1.27 -18.89 1.40
N TRP A 220 2.59 -18.79 1.40
CA TRP A 220 3.25 -17.47 1.34
C TRP A 220 3.09 -16.83 -0.03
N LEU A 221 3.32 -17.62 -1.09
CA LEU A 221 3.31 -17.14 -2.46
C LEU A 221 1.90 -16.79 -2.93
N GLY A 222 0.93 -17.66 -2.63
CA GLY A 222 -0.47 -17.36 -2.82
C GLY A 222 -0.82 -16.98 -4.27
N PRO A 223 -1.45 -15.80 -4.48
CA PRO A 223 -1.83 -15.30 -5.80
C PRO A 223 -0.66 -15.09 -6.78
N CYS A 224 0.57 -14.87 -6.29
CA CYS A 224 1.75 -14.51 -7.09
C CYS A 224 2.32 -15.71 -7.86
N GLN A 225 3.01 -15.49 -8.98
CA GLN A 225 3.61 -16.56 -9.78
C GLN A 225 4.81 -17.23 -9.08
N ASP A 226 5.03 -18.52 -9.30
CA ASP A 226 6.18 -19.24 -8.73
C ASP A 226 7.44 -19.01 -9.57
N GLU A 227 8.17 -17.96 -9.20
CA GLU A 227 9.37 -17.48 -9.89
C GLU A 227 10.60 -17.55 -8.98
N PRO A 228 11.79 -17.90 -9.51
CA PRO A 228 13.03 -17.89 -8.75
C PRO A 228 13.34 -16.50 -8.14
N MET A 229 13.62 -16.45 -6.84
CA MET A 229 13.96 -15.20 -6.14
C MET A 229 15.47 -15.03 -5.98
N HIS A 230 16.05 -13.98 -6.57
CA HIS A 230 17.49 -13.72 -6.56
C HIS A 230 17.92 -12.64 -5.56
N ARG A 231 17.34 -12.67 -4.35
CA ARG A 231 17.55 -11.69 -3.26
C ARG A 231 17.99 -12.39 -1.96
N PRO A 232 18.72 -11.72 -1.05
CA PRO A 232 19.27 -12.35 0.15
C PRO A 232 18.22 -12.56 1.26
N ARG A 233 17.21 -11.69 1.37
CA ARG A 233 16.19 -11.77 2.43
C ARG A 233 14.86 -12.22 1.85
N PHE A 234 14.23 -13.16 2.55
CA PHE A 234 12.93 -13.71 2.15
C PHE A 234 11.79 -12.75 2.49
N HIS A 235 11.77 -12.27 3.75
CA HIS A 235 10.80 -11.29 4.23
C HIS A 235 11.26 -9.87 3.96
N TYR A 236 10.31 -8.93 4.04
CA TYR A 236 10.45 -7.52 3.71
C TYR A 236 10.75 -7.23 2.24
N ASP A 237 11.78 -7.80 1.62
CA ASP A 237 12.21 -7.41 0.25
C ASP A 237 11.18 -7.76 -0.86
N TRP A 238 10.08 -8.47 -0.52
CA TRP A 238 8.99 -8.82 -1.43
C TRP A 238 8.36 -7.61 -2.14
N HIS A 239 8.35 -6.43 -1.49
CA HIS A 239 7.65 -5.26 -2.02
C HIS A 239 8.36 -4.58 -3.19
N TRP A 240 9.61 -4.95 -3.48
CA TRP A 240 10.42 -4.38 -4.57
C TRP A 240 10.40 -5.20 -5.86
N ILE A 241 9.66 -6.30 -5.90
CA ILE A 241 9.54 -7.23 -7.02
C ILE A 241 8.09 -7.15 -7.54
N TRP A 242 7.87 -6.95 -8.84
CA TRP A 242 6.51 -6.72 -9.38
C TRP A 242 5.56 -7.89 -9.16
N ASN A 243 6.09 -9.11 -9.18
CA ASN A 243 5.31 -10.31 -8.92
C ASN A 243 4.69 -10.28 -7.50
N THR A 244 5.48 -9.86 -6.50
CA THR A 244 5.08 -9.88 -5.07
C THR A 244 4.85 -8.49 -4.48
N GLY A 245 4.91 -7.40 -5.23
CA GLY A 245 4.97 -6.04 -4.68
C GLY A 245 4.81 -4.92 -5.72
N ASN A 246 4.85 -3.66 -5.25
CA ASN A 246 4.53 -2.48 -6.08
C ASN A 246 5.46 -1.28 -5.80
N GLY A 247 6.65 -1.52 -5.23
CA GLY A 247 7.64 -0.51 -4.90
C GLY A 247 7.19 0.47 -3.81
N ASP A 248 7.94 1.56 -3.60
CA ASP A 248 7.56 2.56 -2.58
C ASP A 248 6.36 3.43 -2.99
N VAL A 249 6.02 3.47 -4.29
CA VAL A 249 4.75 4.06 -4.75
C VAL A 249 3.55 3.28 -4.21
N GLY A 250 3.66 1.95 -4.07
CA GLY A 250 2.63 1.12 -3.47
C GLY A 250 2.82 0.87 -1.98
N ASN A 251 4.03 1.06 -1.42
CA ASN A 251 4.31 0.79 -0.02
C ASN A 251 4.18 2.05 0.85
N GLN A 252 4.88 3.15 0.56
CA GLN A 252 4.83 4.36 1.38
C GLN A 252 3.86 5.39 0.80
N ALA A 253 3.98 5.71 -0.48
CA ALA A 253 3.25 6.80 -1.13
C ALA A 253 1.71 6.72 -1.03
N PRO A 254 1.03 5.57 -0.84
CA PRO A 254 -0.42 5.58 -0.68
C PRO A 254 -0.88 6.49 0.47
N HIS A 255 -0.12 6.61 1.55
CA HIS A 255 -0.43 7.54 2.65
C HIS A 255 -0.45 9.00 2.21
N GLU A 256 0.48 9.38 1.34
CA GLU A 256 0.63 10.74 0.84
C GLU A 256 -0.35 11.03 -0.30
N ILE A 257 -0.59 10.05 -1.16
CA ILE A 257 -1.65 10.08 -2.18
C ILE A 257 -3.02 10.24 -1.52
N ASP A 258 -3.27 9.52 -0.42
CA ASP A 258 -4.54 9.61 0.31
C ASP A 258 -4.78 11.01 0.87
N MET A 259 -3.77 11.64 1.47
CA MET A 259 -3.89 13.04 1.91
C MET A 259 -4.07 14.00 0.72
N ALA A 260 -3.46 13.71 -0.43
CA ALA A 260 -3.63 14.51 -1.64
C ALA A 260 -5.05 14.39 -2.23
N CYS A 261 -5.63 13.18 -2.24
CA CYS A 261 -7.05 12.99 -2.59
C CYS A 261 -7.96 13.67 -1.57
N TRP A 262 -7.67 13.51 -0.28
CA TRP A 262 -8.49 14.05 0.80
C TRP A 262 -8.56 15.56 0.78
N VAL A 263 -7.43 16.28 0.60
CA VAL A 263 -7.44 17.75 0.54
C VAL A 263 -8.29 18.28 -0.63
N LEU A 264 -8.40 17.51 -1.71
CA LEU A 264 -9.23 17.83 -2.87
C LEU A 264 -10.70 17.37 -2.73
N GLY A 265 -11.09 16.85 -1.56
CA GLY A 265 -12.46 16.40 -1.29
C GLY A 265 -12.77 15.00 -1.81
N ASP A 266 -11.79 14.11 -1.80
CA ASP A 266 -11.87 12.71 -2.26
C ASP A 266 -12.50 12.53 -3.66
N PRO A 267 -11.98 13.24 -4.69
CA PRO A 267 -12.55 13.21 -6.03
C PRO A 267 -12.45 11.81 -6.67
N ALA A 268 -13.16 11.63 -7.79
CA ALA A 268 -12.98 10.48 -8.66
C ALA A 268 -11.52 10.32 -9.13
N LEU A 269 -11.18 9.16 -9.69
CA LEU A 269 -9.84 8.86 -10.19
C LEU A 269 -9.39 9.88 -11.26
N PRO A 270 -8.08 10.14 -11.41
CA PRO A 270 -7.60 10.97 -12.51
C PRO A 270 -7.99 10.37 -13.86
N ALA A 271 -8.32 11.25 -14.82
CA ALA A 271 -8.66 10.82 -16.18
C ALA A 271 -7.43 10.38 -16.97
N GLU A 272 -6.24 10.84 -16.57
CA GLU A 272 -4.96 10.52 -17.20
C GLU A 272 -3.84 10.55 -16.16
N VAL A 273 -2.91 9.60 -16.24
CA VAL A 273 -1.72 9.53 -15.39
C VAL A 273 -0.48 9.26 -16.25
N ASN A 274 0.60 9.98 -15.96
CA ASN A 274 1.88 9.84 -16.63
C ASN A 274 3.01 9.75 -15.60
N SER A 275 4.07 9.01 -15.90
CA SER A 275 5.17 8.79 -14.97
C SER A 275 6.51 8.78 -15.69
N PHE A 276 7.57 9.19 -15.00
CA PHE A 276 8.95 8.91 -15.41
C PHE A 276 9.81 8.62 -14.19
N GLY A 277 10.85 7.83 -14.37
CA GLY A 277 11.74 7.43 -13.29
C GLY A 277 12.59 6.23 -13.67
N GLU A 278 13.36 5.72 -12.74
CA GLU A 278 14.08 4.45 -12.88
C GLU A 278 14.59 3.98 -11.51
N ARG A 279 15.20 2.81 -11.48
CA ARG A 279 16.03 2.33 -10.38
C ARG A 279 17.50 2.73 -10.59
N PHE A 280 17.84 3.95 -10.19
CA PHE A 280 19.16 4.53 -10.41
C PHE A 280 20.21 4.05 -9.41
N GLY A 281 21.42 3.81 -9.90
CA GLY A 281 22.61 3.59 -9.06
C GLY A 281 22.64 2.30 -8.24
N TRP A 282 21.59 1.47 -8.29
CA TRP A 282 21.51 0.20 -7.57
C TRP A 282 21.55 -0.97 -8.54
N ASP A 283 22.61 -1.77 -8.41
CA ASP A 283 22.72 -3.05 -9.09
C ASP A 283 22.27 -4.19 -8.14
N ASP A 284 20.96 -4.37 -8.04
CA ASP A 284 20.35 -5.30 -7.07
C ASP A 284 19.16 -6.08 -7.65
N ALA A 285 18.46 -6.81 -6.80
CA ALA A 285 17.35 -7.67 -7.23
C ALA A 285 16.02 -6.92 -7.43
N GLY A 286 15.95 -5.63 -7.12
CA GLY A 286 14.70 -4.87 -7.17
C GLY A 286 14.30 -4.50 -8.60
N GLU A 287 13.01 -4.51 -8.88
CA GLU A 287 12.44 -4.23 -10.21
C GLU A 287 11.68 -2.90 -10.27
N THR A 288 11.35 -2.36 -9.11
CA THR A 288 10.58 -1.13 -8.96
C THR A 288 11.51 0.09 -8.93
N PRO A 289 11.07 1.25 -9.45
CA PRO A 289 11.88 2.46 -9.46
C PRO A 289 12.22 2.90 -8.04
N ASN A 290 13.43 3.42 -7.84
CA ASN A 290 13.83 4.07 -6.59
C ASN A 290 13.72 5.59 -6.68
N MET A 291 13.57 6.15 -7.88
CA MET A 291 13.08 7.50 -8.10
C MET A 291 11.95 7.46 -9.13
N LEU A 292 10.80 8.02 -8.79
CA LEU A 292 9.64 8.08 -9.66
C LEU A 292 8.90 9.41 -9.47
N ALA A 293 8.67 10.13 -10.56
CA ALA A 293 7.75 11.26 -10.62
C ALA A 293 6.53 10.85 -11.43
N THR A 294 5.34 11.08 -10.89
CA THR A 294 4.06 10.85 -11.58
C THR A 294 3.24 12.11 -11.54
N TRP A 295 2.65 12.51 -12.68
CA TRP A 295 1.80 13.69 -12.77
C TRP A 295 0.44 13.36 -13.39
N TYR A 296 -0.56 14.06 -12.88
CA TYR A 296 -1.95 13.93 -13.29
C TYR A 296 -2.73 15.19 -12.89
N SER A 297 -4.00 15.26 -13.27
CA SER A 297 -4.94 16.24 -12.72
C SER A 297 -6.11 15.53 -12.05
N GLN A 298 -6.49 16.02 -10.87
CA GLN A 298 -7.66 15.54 -10.14
C GLN A 298 -8.49 16.74 -9.71
N ALA A 299 -9.79 16.71 -9.97
CA ALA A 299 -10.68 17.86 -9.80
C ALA A 299 -10.19 19.16 -10.48
N GLY A 300 -9.45 19.05 -11.60
CA GLY A 300 -8.87 20.20 -12.31
C GLY A 300 -7.63 20.80 -11.65
N VAL A 301 -7.11 20.19 -10.57
CA VAL A 301 -5.90 20.61 -9.88
C VAL A 301 -4.72 19.72 -10.31
N PRO A 302 -3.59 20.30 -10.76
CA PRO A 302 -2.36 19.56 -11.00
C PRO A 302 -1.85 18.85 -9.74
N CYS A 303 -1.57 17.56 -9.87
CA CYS A 303 -1.08 16.71 -8.78
C CYS A 303 0.22 16.02 -9.19
N ILE A 304 1.12 15.86 -8.24
CA ILE A 304 2.35 15.08 -8.41
C ILE A 304 2.51 14.07 -7.28
N ILE A 305 2.99 12.88 -7.63
CA ILE A 305 3.59 11.91 -6.70
C ILE A 305 5.09 11.89 -6.98
N GLU A 306 5.89 12.12 -5.94
CA GLU A 306 7.35 12.04 -6.03
C GLU A 306 7.85 11.02 -5.02
N VAL A 307 8.35 9.89 -5.52
CA VAL A 307 9.08 8.88 -4.75
C VAL A 307 10.57 9.05 -5.01
N ASN A 308 11.35 9.09 -3.94
CA ASN A 308 12.80 9.06 -3.99
C ASN A 308 13.33 8.30 -2.78
N ASP A 309 13.81 7.10 -3.02
CA ASP A 309 14.32 6.15 -2.04
C ASP A 309 15.84 6.25 -1.86
N MET A 310 16.51 7.10 -2.63
CA MET A 310 17.95 7.30 -2.53
C MET A 310 18.29 8.30 -1.44
N LYS A 311 19.34 8.02 -0.67
CA LYS A 311 19.97 9.03 0.19
C LYS A 311 20.48 10.21 -0.66
N LEU A 312 20.56 11.38 -0.02
CA LEU A 312 20.87 12.65 -0.69
C LEU A 312 22.18 12.59 -1.48
N THR A 313 23.27 12.08 -0.90
CA THR A 313 24.53 11.80 -1.61
C THR A 313 25.09 10.43 -1.18
N PRO A 314 26.07 9.85 -1.90
CA PRO A 314 26.70 8.59 -1.48
C PRO A 314 27.30 8.64 -0.07
N GLU A 315 27.78 9.79 0.39
CA GLU A 315 28.45 9.97 1.70
C GLU A 315 27.46 10.34 2.81
N ARG A 316 26.35 11.01 2.48
CA ARG A 316 25.40 11.52 3.46
C ARG A 316 24.21 10.59 3.61
N ASN A 317 24.19 9.84 4.71
CA ASN A 317 23.10 8.93 5.06
C ASN A 317 21.82 9.66 5.56
N VAL A 318 21.32 10.60 4.75
CA VAL A 318 20.13 11.41 5.02
C VAL A 318 19.17 11.33 3.84
N SER A 319 17.87 11.34 4.11
CA SER A 319 16.86 11.44 3.05
C SER A 319 16.91 12.83 2.41
N PRO A 320 16.66 12.94 1.10
CA PRO A 320 16.33 14.22 0.48
C PRO A 320 15.05 14.81 1.08
N VAL A 321 14.79 16.09 0.80
CA VAL A 321 13.57 16.78 1.22
C VAL A 321 13.02 17.60 0.06
N ARG A 322 11.70 17.67 -0.06
CA ARG A 322 10.97 18.57 -0.95
C ARG A 322 10.30 19.63 -0.09
N ASP A 323 10.68 20.89 -0.24
CA ASP A 323 10.07 22.01 0.51
C ASP A 323 10.10 21.83 2.05
N GLY A 324 11.13 21.12 2.54
CA GLY A 324 11.29 20.77 3.96
C GLY A 324 10.50 19.53 4.40
N ILE A 325 9.82 18.84 3.47
CA ILE A 325 9.03 17.63 3.70
C ILE A 325 9.79 16.41 3.20
N ARG A 326 9.83 15.36 4.04
CA ARG A 326 10.32 14.04 3.63
C ARG A 326 9.18 13.12 3.24
N VAL A 327 8.17 13.04 4.10
CA VAL A 327 7.00 12.19 3.93
C VAL A 327 5.80 13.04 4.30
N GLY A 328 4.90 13.29 3.36
CA GLY A 328 3.76 14.17 3.55
C GLY A 328 3.24 14.77 2.24
N ILE A 329 2.50 15.87 2.35
CA ILE A 329 2.01 16.64 1.22
C ILE A 329 2.48 18.11 1.30
N VAL A 330 2.61 18.72 0.13
CA VAL A 330 2.71 20.17 -0.07
C VAL A 330 1.51 20.59 -0.93
N VAL A 331 0.64 21.43 -0.37
CA VAL A 331 -0.54 21.96 -1.05
C VAL A 331 -0.28 23.42 -1.30
N LYS A 332 -0.08 23.80 -2.56
CA LYS A 332 0.12 25.20 -2.94
C LYS A 332 -1.24 25.83 -3.21
N CYS A 333 -1.48 26.97 -2.57
CA CYS A 333 -2.68 27.77 -2.75
C CYS A 333 -2.29 29.22 -3.10
N GLU A 334 -3.28 30.06 -3.42
CA GLU A 334 -3.05 31.48 -3.75
C GLU A 334 -2.40 32.26 -2.58
N GLY A 335 -2.84 32.00 -1.35
CA GLY A 335 -2.39 32.72 -0.14
C GLY A 335 -1.28 32.03 0.65
N GLY A 336 -0.56 31.06 0.05
CA GLY A 336 0.52 30.31 0.70
C GLY A 336 0.38 28.80 0.53
N GLU A 337 1.03 28.04 1.41
CA GLU A 337 1.12 26.59 1.28
C GLU A 337 0.83 25.86 2.59
N LEU A 338 0.02 24.81 2.54
CA LEU A 338 -0.07 23.83 3.62
C LEU A 338 0.98 22.74 3.39
N ARG A 339 1.83 22.50 4.40
CA ARG A 339 2.87 21.46 4.34
C ARG A 339 2.80 20.55 5.56
N GLY A 340 3.08 19.27 5.37
CA GLY A 340 3.20 18.30 6.47
C GLY A 340 2.48 16.99 6.19
N GLY A 341 2.15 16.26 7.23
CA GLY A 341 1.48 14.96 7.11
C GLY A 341 1.24 14.36 8.48
N ARG A 342 1.46 13.05 8.60
CA ARG A 342 1.29 12.35 9.88
C ARG A 342 2.16 12.95 10.99
N GLY A 343 1.55 13.28 12.12
CA GLY A 343 2.17 13.95 13.26
C GLY A 343 2.05 15.47 13.24
N GLY A 344 1.53 16.06 12.16
CA GLY A 344 1.16 17.47 12.11
C GLY A 344 1.42 18.16 10.78
N MET A 345 0.74 19.29 10.61
CA MET A 345 0.85 20.17 9.44
C MET A 345 1.11 21.62 9.86
N TYR A 346 1.51 22.45 8.91
CA TYR A 346 1.70 23.88 9.12
C TYR A 346 1.49 24.67 7.84
N VAL A 347 1.11 25.94 7.98
CA VAL A 347 1.02 26.88 6.85
C VAL A 347 2.33 27.64 6.72
N VAL A 348 2.79 27.77 5.48
CA VAL A 348 3.86 28.67 5.05
C VAL A 348 3.25 29.80 4.23
N GLY A 349 3.59 31.06 4.53
CA GLY A 349 3.11 32.22 3.78
C GLY A 349 3.66 32.28 2.35
N GLU A 350 3.19 33.27 1.57
CA GLU A 350 3.59 33.49 0.17
C GLU A 350 5.10 33.71 -0.03
N ASP A 351 5.82 34.12 1.03
CA ASP A 351 7.29 34.23 1.03
C ASP A 351 8.01 32.87 0.98
N GLY A 352 7.26 31.75 1.08
CA GLY A 352 7.75 30.39 1.07
C GLY A 352 8.58 30.00 2.30
N LYS A 353 8.61 30.84 3.35
CA LYS A 353 9.52 30.71 4.50
C LYS A 353 8.82 30.87 5.85
N THR A 354 7.92 31.84 5.98
CA THR A 354 7.32 32.20 7.26
C THR A 354 6.18 31.24 7.62
N LYS A 355 6.30 30.56 8.77
CA LYS A 355 5.24 29.68 9.28
C LYS A 355 4.19 30.51 10.02
N THR A 356 2.95 30.49 9.54
CA THR A 356 1.86 31.32 10.09
C THR A 356 0.91 30.54 10.99
N HIS A 357 0.71 29.24 10.71
CA HIS A 357 -0.19 28.37 11.48
C HIS A 357 0.46 26.99 11.70
N LYS A 358 0.04 26.30 12.77
CA LYS A 358 0.47 24.93 13.10
C LYS A 358 -0.74 24.10 13.50
N PHE A 359 -0.80 22.88 12.98
CA PHE A 359 -1.83 21.88 13.26
C PHE A 359 -1.13 20.67 13.88
N PRO A 360 -1.03 20.59 15.21
CA PRO A 360 -0.33 19.49 15.87
C PRO A 360 -1.08 18.19 15.67
N GLY A 361 -0.35 17.15 15.26
CA GLY A 361 -0.91 15.80 15.12
C GLY A 361 -0.47 14.87 16.25
N ASP A 362 -1.14 13.73 16.35
CA ASP A 362 -0.79 12.68 17.30
C ASP A 362 -0.24 11.41 16.63
N GLY A 363 -0.23 11.38 15.29
CA GLY A 363 0.20 10.24 14.50
C GLY A 363 -0.92 9.26 14.15
N GLY A 364 -2.19 9.64 14.36
CA GLY A 364 -3.36 8.81 14.09
C GLY A 364 -3.62 7.78 15.19
N LYS A 365 -3.40 8.14 16.45
CA LYS A 365 -3.40 7.17 17.58
C LYS A 365 -4.73 6.45 17.77
N THR A 366 -5.83 7.09 17.39
CA THR A 366 -7.21 6.60 17.58
C THR A 366 -7.70 5.75 16.40
N HIS A 367 -6.87 5.53 15.38
CA HIS A 367 -7.30 4.88 14.14
C HIS A 367 -7.85 3.46 14.34
N GLN A 368 -7.19 2.62 15.14
CA GLN A 368 -7.69 1.27 15.44
C GLN A 368 -8.95 1.30 16.33
N GLU A 369 -9.03 2.25 17.27
CA GLU A 369 -10.22 2.44 18.11
C GLU A 369 -11.44 2.88 17.28
N ASN A 370 -11.22 3.71 16.25
CA ASN A 370 -12.25 4.12 15.31
C ASN A 370 -12.82 2.93 14.52
N PHE A 371 -11.97 2.01 14.04
CA PHE A 371 -12.42 0.76 13.42
C PHE A 371 -13.22 -0.10 14.41
N LEU A 372 -12.71 -0.31 15.63
CA LEU A 372 -13.41 -1.10 16.64
C LEU A 372 -14.75 -0.47 17.06
N ALA A 373 -14.86 0.86 17.06
CA ALA A 373 -16.11 1.56 17.33
C ALA A 373 -17.14 1.27 16.23
N ALA A 374 -16.74 1.29 14.95
CA ALA A 374 -17.60 0.93 13.82
C ALA A 374 -18.04 -0.53 13.87
N VAL A 375 -17.12 -1.45 14.22
CA VAL A 375 -17.42 -2.86 14.48
C VAL A 375 -18.47 -2.99 15.59
N ARG A 376 -18.31 -2.31 16.73
CA ARG A 376 -19.29 -2.43 17.83
C ARG A 376 -20.66 -1.86 17.46
N SER A 377 -20.69 -0.68 16.84
CA SER A 377 -21.92 0.01 16.46
C SER A 377 -22.62 -0.57 15.25
N ARG A 378 -21.93 -1.45 14.49
CA ARG A 378 -22.38 -1.96 13.19
C ARG A 378 -22.67 -0.82 12.20
N SER A 379 -21.90 0.27 12.29
CA SER A 379 -22.04 1.44 11.42
C SER A 379 -20.67 1.93 10.91
N ALA A 380 -20.55 2.01 9.60
CA ALA A 380 -19.37 2.55 8.91
C ALA A 380 -19.39 4.09 8.80
N GLU A 381 -20.45 4.76 9.27
CA GLU A 381 -20.63 6.21 9.10
C GLU A 381 -19.46 7.02 9.70
N GLY A 382 -19.00 6.61 10.89
CA GLY A 382 -17.91 7.26 11.61
C GLY A 382 -16.51 6.74 11.26
N LEU A 383 -16.36 5.82 10.31
CA LEU A 383 -15.03 5.36 9.88
C LEU A 383 -14.27 6.51 9.22
N GLN A 384 -13.08 6.80 9.74
CA GLN A 384 -12.20 7.83 9.21
C GLN A 384 -11.53 7.40 7.90
N SER A 385 -11.25 6.11 7.73
CA SER A 385 -10.73 5.54 6.47
C SER A 385 -11.72 4.52 5.93
N LYS A 386 -12.68 5.01 5.15
CA LYS A 386 -13.64 4.18 4.42
C LYS A 386 -12.93 3.47 3.28
N LEU A 387 -13.35 2.23 2.99
CA LEU A 387 -12.72 1.41 1.96
C LEU A 387 -12.70 2.10 0.59
N VAL A 388 -13.80 2.75 0.20
CA VAL A 388 -13.89 3.41 -1.12
C VAL A 388 -12.81 4.48 -1.32
N ASP A 389 -12.49 5.27 -0.29
CA ASP A 389 -11.47 6.32 -0.39
C ASP A 389 -10.06 5.71 -0.28
N ALA A 390 -9.88 4.73 0.60
CA ALA A 390 -8.66 3.92 0.72
C ALA A 390 -8.30 3.20 -0.60
N GLU A 391 -9.32 2.68 -1.31
CA GLU A 391 -9.15 2.09 -2.63
C GLU A 391 -8.70 3.17 -3.62
N LYS A 392 -9.42 4.30 -3.75
CA LYS A 392 -9.05 5.35 -4.73
C LYS A 392 -7.58 5.74 -4.59
N SER A 393 -7.12 5.92 -3.36
CA SER A 393 -5.73 6.23 -3.04
C SER A 393 -4.76 5.12 -3.49
N SER A 394 -5.14 3.85 -3.31
CA SER A 394 -4.38 2.69 -3.79
C SER A 394 -4.40 2.61 -5.33
N ALA A 395 -5.55 2.87 -5.97
CA ALA A 395 -5.70 2.86 -7.42
C ALA A 395 -4.84 3.92 -8.12
N VAL A 396 -4.73 5.13 -7.54
CA VAL A 396 -3.82 6.17 -8.07
C VAL A 396 -2.36 5.69 -8.02
N ALA A 397 -1.93 5.02 -6.95
CA ALA A 397 -0.60 4.40 -6.89
C ALA A 397 -0.42 3.30 -7.96
N HIS A 398 -1.45 2.48 -8.18
CA HIS A 398 -1.43 1.45 -9.22
C HIS A 398 -1.34 2.06 -10.61
N LEU A 399 -2.05 3.16 -10.89
CA LEU A 399 -1.96 3.87 -12.17
C LEU A 399 -0.57 4.44 -12.44
N ALA A 400 0.10 4.95 -11.40
CA ALA A 400 1.50 5.39 -11.51
C ALA A 400 2.41 4.22 -11.96
N ASN A 401 2.25 3.05 -11.33
CA ASN A 401 2.98 1.85 -11.72
C ASN A 401 2.60 1.35 -13.12
N ILE A 402 1.32 1.36 -13.50
CA ILE A 402 0.88 0.93 -14.84
C ILE A 402 1.50 1.83 -15.92
N SER A 403 1.50 3.15 -15.71
CA SER A 403 2.17 4.13 -16.57
C SER A 403 3.65 3.79 -16.73
N TYR A 404 4.37 3.65 -15.62
CA TYR A 404 5.79 3.28 -15.61
C TYR A 404 6.07 1.94 -16.30
N MET A 405 5.33 0.89 -15.94
CA MET A 405 5.53 -0.47 -16.47
C MET A 405 5.24 -0.54 -17.97
N SER A 406 4.26 0.22 -18.46
CA SER A 406 3.91 0.35 -19.88
C SER A 406 4.86 1.26 -20.68
N GLY A 407 5.81 1.91 -20.00
CA GLY A 407 6.79 2.81 -20.60
C GLY A 407 7.95 2.13 -21.30
N ALA A 408 8.84 2.94 -21.85
CA ALA A 408 10.08 2.50 -22.49
C ALA A 408 11.29 3.27 -21.96
N SER A 409 12.48 2.70 -22.13
CA SER A 409 13.73 3.42 -21.89
C SER A 409 13.76 4.73 -22.71
N SER A 410 14.30 5.78 -22.12
CA SER A 410 14.32 7.15 -22.62
C SER A 410 15.50 7.92 -22.06
N ASN A 411 15.94 8.95 -22.80
CA ASN A 411 17.01 9.85 -22.37
C ASN A 411 16.44 11.13 -21.75
N SER A 412 17.32 11.93 -21.12
CA SER A 412 16.97 13.21 -20.50
C SER A 412 16.18 14.15 -21.41
N LYS A 413 16.58 14.27 -22.68
CA LYS A 413 15.91 15.16 -23.64
C LYS A 413 14.45 14.75 -23.86
N ALA A 414 14.17 13.45 -24.00
CA ALA A 414 12.81 12.95 -24.14
C ALA A 414 11.96 13.22 -22.89
N ILE A 415 12.57 13.15 -21.69
CA ILE A 415 11.88 13.54 -20.45
C ILE A 415 11.57 15.03 -20.45
N ASP A 416 12.54 15.88 -20.81
CA ASP A 416 12.35 17.34 -20.89
C ASP A 416 11.26 17.74 -21.89
N GLU A 417 11.18 17.05 -23.02
CA GLU A 417 10.10 17.21 -24.00
C GLU A 417 8.73 16.76 -23.43
N ALA A 418 8.69 15.65 -22.70
CA ALA A 418 7.45 15.11 -22.12
C ALA A 418 6.89 15.98 -20.98
N ILE A 419 7.75 16.52 -20.11
CA ILE A 419 7.30 17.41 -19.03
C ILE A 419 6.92 18.81 -19.53
N GLY A 420 7.39 19.19 -20.73
CA GLY A 420 7.07 20.46 -21.38
C GLY A 420 7.42 21.65 -20.48
N ASP A 421 6.52 22.63 -20.40
CA ASP A 421 6.67 23.84 -19.60
C ASP A 421 6.14 23.71 -18.15
N ASN A 422 5.87 22.50 -17.67
CA ASN A 422 5.44 22.31 -16.29
C ASN A 422 6.59 22.60 -15.32
N GLU A 423 6.55 23.77 -14.69
CA GLU A 423 7.61 24.27 -13.80
C GLU A 423 7.88 23.34 -12.61
N MET A 424 6.82 22.73 -12.05
CA MET A 424 6.96 21.80 -10.92
C MET A 424 7.71 20.53 -11.34
N LEU A 425 7.37 19.95 -12.50
CA LEU A 425 8.08 18.79 -13.05
C LEU A 425 9.50 19.13 -13.48
N ARG A 426 9.75 20.31 -14.05
CA ARG A 426 11.11 20.78 -14.36
C ARG A 426 11.97 20.89 -13.11
N THR A 427 11.41 21.40 -12.02
CA THR A 427 12.10 21.49 -10.72
C THR A 427 12.48 20.10 -10.20
N ILE A 428 11.51 19.16 -10.21
CA ILE A 428 11.76 17.77 -9.80
C ILE A 428 12.83 17.13 -10.68
N ARG A 429 12.72 17.26 -12.01
CA ARG A 429 13.67 16.71 -12.97
C ARG A 429 15.08 17.29 -12.75
N MET A 430 15.19 18.59 -12.53
CA MET A 430 16.46 19.26 -12.25
C MET A 430 17.09 18.73 -10.94
N GLU A 431 16.33 18.65 -9.86
CA GLU A 431 16.83 18.17 -8.57
C GLU A 431 17.22 16.69 -8.60
N GLN A 432 16.44 15.85 -9.28
CA GLN A 432 16.83 14.47 -9.55
C GLN A 432 18.14 14.43 -10.35
N SER A 433 18.31 15.28 -11.36
CA SER A 433 19.56 15.36 -12.12
C SER A 433 20.75 15.71 -11.23
N ASN A 434 20.59 16.73 -10.39
CA ASN A 434 21.66 17.18 -9.49
C ASN A 434 22.03 16.08 -8.50
N GLN A 435 21.03 15.41 -7.93
CA GLN A 435 21.26 14.27 -7.04
C GLN A 435 21.97 13.13 -7.77
N LEU A 436 21.56 12.80 -9.00
CA LEU A 436 22.20 11.75 -9.78
C LEU A 436 23.66 12.10 -10.15
N SER A 437 23.96 13.36 -10.49
CA SER A 437 25.34 13.83 -10.67
C SER A 437 26.16 13.74 -9.38
N ASP A 438 25.59 14.05 -8.20
CA ASP A 438 26.25 13.82 -6.90
C ASP A 438 26.54 12.34 -6.64
N TRP A 439 25.80 11.43 -7.30
CA TRP A 439 26.04 9.99 -7.31
C TRP A 439 26.97 9.51 -8.44
N GLY A 440 27.53 10.43 -9.24
CA GLY A 440 28.39 10.12 -10.37
C GLY A 440 27.66 9.61 -11.62
N ILE A 441 26.35 9.86 -11.72
CA ILE A 441 25.48 9.41 -12.83
C ILE A 441 25.16 10.62 -13.72
N GLU A 442 26.02 10.90 -14.70
CA GLU A 442 25.94 12.12 -15.53
C GLU A 442 25.02 11.99 -16.76
N SER A 443 24.71 10.77 -17.19
CA SER A 443 23.82 10.52 -18.33
C SER A 443 22.80 9.43 -17.97
N PRO A 444 21.91 9.72 -17.01
CA PRO A 444 20.92 8.74 -16.57
C PRO A 444 19.99 8.34 -17.72
N GLU A 445 19.80 7.03 -17.84
CA GLU A 445 18.72 6.44 -18.63
C GLU A 445 17.47 6.38 -17.76
N TYR A 446 16.39 6.99 -18.23
CA TYR A 446 15.09 6.97 -17.55
C TYR A 446 14.20 5.94 -18.23
N LYS A 447 13.14 5.54 -17.53
CA LYS A 447 11.94 5.02 -18.17
C LYS A 447 10.90 6.13 -18.25
N LEU A 448 10.45 6.46 -19.47
CA LEU A 448 9.29 7.31 -19.69
C LEU A 448 8.05 6.42 -19.79
N GLY A 449 7.17 6.55 -18.81
CA GLY A 449 5.88 5.87 -18.74
C GLY A 449 4.97 6.26 -19.90
N ARG A 450 4.08 5.34 -20.26
CA ARG A 450 3.02 5.64 -21.23
C ARG A 450 1.90 6.39 -20.52
N SER A 451 1.33 7.40 -21.17
CA SER A 451 0.11 8.04 -20.69
C SER A 451 -1.02 7.02 -20.54
N ILE A 452 -1.60 6.94 -19.34
CA ILE A 452 -2.69 6.03 -19.00
C ILE A 452 -3.98 6.81 -18.85
N GLU A 453 -4.80 6.79 -19.90
CA GLU A 453 -6.18 7.25 -19.88
C GLU A 453 -7.08 6.28 -19.11
N VAL A 454 -7.93 6.82 -18.23
CA VAL A 454 -8.83 6.08 -17.34
C VAL A 454 -10.19 6.75 -17.33
N ASN A 455 -11.26 5.97 -17.25
CA ASN A 455 -12.57 6.52 -16.91
C ASN A 455 -12.62 6.82 -15.40
N PRO A 456 -12.75 8.08 -14.96
CA PRO A 456 -12.65 8.47 -13.55
C PRO A 456 -13.61 7.74 -12.59
N VAL A 457 -14.79 7.38 -13.08
CA VAL A 457 -15.87 6.81 -12.27
C VAL A 457 -15.77 5.29 -12.19
N SER A 458 -15.57 4.63 -13.33
CA SER A 458 -15.50 3.16 -13.38
C SER A 458 -14.10 2.61 -13.10
N GLY A 459 -13.05 3.44 -13.15
CA GLY A 459 -11.66 2.99 -13.05
C GLY A 459 -11.18 2.17 -14.25
N ARG A 460 -11.98 2.06 -15.32
CA ARG A 460 -11.60 1.33 -16.53
C ARG A 460 -10.48 2.06 -17.26
N VAL A 461 -9.35 1.40 -17.45
CA VAL A 461 -8.26 1.88 -18.33
C VAL A 461 -8.74 1.90 -19.79
N LEU A 462 -8.60 3.04 -20.46
CA LEU A 462 -9.04 3.28 -21.84
C LEU A 462 -7.88 3.23 -22.85
N THR A 463 -6.65 3.30 -22.35
CA THR A 463 -5.43 3.27 -23.16
C THR A 463 -5.33 1.98 -23.99
N LYS A 464 -5.35 2.12 -25.32
CA LYS A 464 -5.28 0.97 -26.23
C LYS A 464 -3.93 0.25 -26.14
N GLY A 465 -3.95 -1.06 -25.94
CA GLY A 465 -2.74 -1.87 -25.90
C GLY A 465 -1.92 -1.72 -24.63
N ALA A 466 -2.49 -1.15 -23.56
CA ALA A 466 -1.98 -1.39 -22.22
C ALA A 466 -2.07 -2.90 -21.93
N ASP A 467 -1.00 -3.48 -21.38
CA ASP A 467 -0.98 -4.92 -21.05
C ASP A 467 -2.07 -5.20 -20.00
N PRO A 468 -3.08 -6.02 -20.30
CA PRO A 468 -4.16 -6.34 -19.36
C PRO A 468 -3.65 -6.91 -18.04
N ARG A 469 -2.47 -7.55 -18.04
CA ARG A 469 -1.85 -8.13 -16.83
C ARG A 469 -1.45 -7.09 -15.79
N LEU A 470 -1.25 -5.83 -16.21
CA LEU A 470 -0.97 -4.71 -15.31
C LEU A 470 -2.23 -4.21 -14.60
N ILE A 471 -3.42 -4.52 -15.15
CA ILE A 471 -4.71 -4.14 -14.57
C ILE A 471 -5.25 -5.28 -13.70
N LYS A 472 -5.15 -6.52 -14.21
CA LYS A 472 -5.53 -7.76 -13.53
C LYS A 472 -4.40 -8.78 -13.74
N ARG A 473 -3.76 -9.19 -12.65
CA ARG A 473 -2.73 -10.22 -12.68
C ARG A 473 -3.27 -11.60 -13.08
N ASP A 474 -2.36 -12.45 -13.55
CA ASP A 474 -2.59 -13.88 -13.65
C ASP A 474 -2.41 -14.50 -12.27
N TYR A 475 -3.44 -15.20 -11.77
CA TYR A 475 -3.42 -15.82 -10.45
C TYR A 475 -2.94 -17.27 -10.51
N ARG A 476 -2.26 -17.72 -9.45
CA ARG A 476 -2.11 -19.17 -9.20
C ARG A 476 -3.38 -19.72 -8.56
N GLU A 477 -3.90 -20.80 -9.11
CA GLU A 477 -4.97 -21.57 -8.44
C GLU A 477 -4.42 -22.27 -7.20
N PRO A 478 -5.18 -22.33 -6.08
CA PRO A 478 -6.56 -21.87 -5.89
C PRO A 478 -6.69 -20.41 -5.37
N PHE A 479 -5.65 -19.58 -5.50
CA PHE A 479 -5.56 -18.25 -4.90
C PHE A 479 -6.05 -17.12 -5.81
N ALA A 480 -7.10 -17.38 -6.59
CA ALA A 480 -7.69 -16.39 -7.48
C ALA A 480 -8.63 -15.45 -6.72
N VAL A 481 -8.46 -14.14 -6.90
CA VAL A 481 -9.43 -13.15 -6.40
C VAL A 481 -10.74 -13.33 -7.17
N PRO A 482 -11.91 -13.45 -6.49
CA PRO A 482 -13.18 -13.72 -7.14
C PRO A 482 -13.72 -12.49 -7.88
N GLN A 483 -14.47 -12.71 -8.96
CA GLN A 483 -15.15 -11.65 -9.71
C GLN A 483 -16.52 -11.32 -9.07
N LEU A 484 -16.69 -10.06 -8.64
CA LEU A 484 -17.85 -9.54 -7.91
C LEU A 484 -18.44 -8.25 -8.51
N ALA A 485 -17.62 -7.44 -9.20
CA ALA A 485 -18.01 -6.15 -9.78
C ALA A 485 -18.56 -6.26 -11.21
#